data_AF-A0A8J7S9V5-F1
#
_entry.id   AF-A0A8J7S9V5-F1
#
_cell.length_a   1.000
_cell.length_b   1.000
_cell.length_c   1.000
_cell.angle_alpha   90.00
_cell.angle_beta   90.00
_cell.angle_gamma   90.00
#
_symmetry.space_group_name_H-M   'P 1'
#
loop_
_entity.id
_entity.type
_entity.pdbx_description
1 polymer ?
#
loop_
_entity_poly.entity_id
_entity_poly.type
_entity_poly.pdbx_seq_one_letter_code
_entity_poly.pdbx_strand_id
1 'polypeptide(L)'
;MRMLIKLAVFVAATTALFGCAQNHYNVPHTSMEKVKVVGVAPFMVDPDSDIKHPEKAAVVKVIEQVNRRNEKELIARLRESGIFFAVRPMDDEPGRLFTNLVASRERRDDAGVVYNKYFYKKKELKELMAANGYDALMVVMVSGLTTREKVRSSNLLSYVETDFNNLSLTAQLLDPEGTILWEYPNFRQRSLSYPMLLSLQYPDFDEAAANLSDQVDIKFKSVAGVIAALGQSKESAIANGTKISALYDKQLDEMLSLMKTDKPFFGNKKDDGTALTAAPASAPAPVPAAVAAPAAAPIATPASAPAPAAARVSAPAPTPAPAAAPASEPKIAAPTSLGEVTLPPSRQ
;
A
#
# COMPACT_ATOMS: atom_id res chain seq x y z
N MET A 1 7.75 -8.77 61.40
CA MET A 1 7.73 -7.41 60.78
C MET A 1 8.76 -7.22 59.67
N ARG A 2 10.07 -7.43 59.91
CA ARG A 2 11.11 -7.19 58.87
C ARG A 2 10.92 -7.98 57.56
N MET A 3 10.38 -9.19 57.62
CA MET A 3 10.17 -10.03 56.43
C MET A 3 8.99 -9.54 55.56
N LEU A 4 7.92 -9.01 56.19
CA LEU A 4 6.77 -8.43 55.49
C LEU A 4 7.15 -7.13 54.76
N ILE A 5 8.01 -6.32 55.36
CA ILE A 5 8.51 -5.08 54.74
C ILE A 5 9.36 -5.41 53.50
N LYS A 6 10.23 -6.43 53.58
CA LYS A 6 11.02 -6.88 52.42
C LYS A 6 10.16 -7.42 51.29
N LEU A 7 9.11 -8.17 51.61
CA LEU A 7 8.16 -8.68 50.62
C LEU A 7 7.39 -7.54 49.94
N ALA A 8 6.93 -6.55 50.70
CA ALA A 8 6.22 -5.38 50.16
C ALA A 8 7.12 -4.54 49.22
N VAL A 9 8.39 -4.33 49.60
CA VAL A 9 9.36 -3.62 48.74
C VAL A 9 9.68 -4.42 47.48
N PHE A 10 9.79 -5.75 47.57
CA PHE A 10 10.03 -6.60 46.40
C PHE A 10 8.83 -6.60 45.44
N VAL A 11 7.60 -6.70 45.96
CA VAL A 11 6.37 -6.60 45.14
C VAL A 11 6.28 -5.22 44.48
N ALA A 12 6.51 -4.13 45.21
CA ALA A 12 6.50 -2.77 44.66
C ALA A 12 7.57 -2.57 43.57
N ALA A 13 8.78 -3.10 43.77
CA ALA A 13 9.85 -3.06 42.78
C ALA A 13 9.50 -3.87 41.52
N THR A 14 8.88 -5.04 41.67
CA THR A 14 8.43 -5.84 40.52
C THR A 14 7.31 -5.14 39.74
N THR A 15 6.37 -4.45 40.39
CA THR A 15 5.31 -3.71 39.68
C THR A 15 5.82 -2.49 38.92
N ALA A 16 6.92 -1.86 39.35
CA ALA A 16 7.53 -0.74 38.63
C ALA A 16 8.30 -1.20 37.38
N LEU A 17 8.80 -2.44 37.35
CA LEU A 17 9.52 -3.01 36.21
C LEU A 17 8.58 -3.55 35.11
N PHE A 18 7.30 -3.78 35.42
CA PHE A 18 6.25 -4.07 34.43
C PHE A 18 5.54 -2.81 33.90
N GLY A 19 6.07 -1.62 34.19
CA GLY A 19 5.79 -0.40 33.43
C GLY A 19 6.43 -0.44 32.03
N CYS A 20 6.36 -1.57 31.34
CA CYS A 20 6.64 -1.66 29.92
C CYS A 20 5.65 -0.73 29.23
N ALA A 21 6.20 0.34 28.66
CA ALA A 21 5.50 1.35 27.90
C ALA A 21 4.49 0.72 26.94
N GLN A 22 3.22 0.65 27.35
CA GLN A 22 2.09 0.62 26.42
C GLN A 22 1.99 2.01 25.78
N ASN A 23 3.03 2.41 25.05
CA ASN A 23 2.97 3.55 24.16
C ASN A 23 2.16 3.13 22.91
N HIS A 24 0.88 2.83 23.13
CA HIS A 24 -0.14 3.05 22.11
C HIS A 24 -0.09 4.55 21.87
N TYR A 25 0.74 5.00 20.93
CA TYR A 25 0.90 6.43 20.64
C TYR A 25 -0.45 6.95 20.12
N ASN A 26 -1.20 7.42 21.10
CA ASN A 26 -2.49 8.03 21.04
C ASN A 26 -2.29 9.44 20.49
N VAL A 27 -2.44 9.64 19.18
CA VAL A 27 -2.51 11.00 18.61
C VAL A 27 -3.81 11.69 19.04
N PRO A 28 -3.83 12.65 19.99
CA PRO A 28 -5.09 13.17 20.54
C PRO A 28 -6.03 13.69 19.43
N HIS A 29 -7.32 13.33 19.44
CA HIS A 29 -8.27 13.79 18.39
C HIS A 29 -8.35 15.32 18.27
N THR A 30 -8.01 16.03 19.33
CA THR A 30 -7.96 17.49 19.39
C THR A 30 -6.92 18.12 18.45
N SER A 31 -5.98 17.34 17.91
CA SER A 31 -4.99 17.86 16.97
C SER A 31 -5.57 18.06 15.55
N MET A 32 -6.55 17.25 15.14
CA MET A 32 -7.18 17.37 13.81
C MET A 32 -8.10 18.59 13.68
N GLU A 33 -8.65 19.10 14.79
CA GLU A 33 -9.52 20.29 14.82
C GLU A 33 -8.88 21.54 14.23
N LYS A 34 -7.54 21.61 14.24
CA LYS A 34 -6.78 22.76 13.74
C LYS A 34 -6.54 22.70 12.23
N VAL A 35 -6.79 21.55 11.60
CA VAL A 35 -6.52 21.32 10.18
C VAL A 35 -7.70 21.83 9.35
N LYS A 36 -7.49 22.87 8.53
CA LYS A 36 -8.51 23.38 7.61
C LYS A 36 -8.26 22.88 6.19
N VAL A 37 -7.03 23.01 5.72
CA VAL A 37 -6.62 22.64 4.36
C VAL A 37 -5.75 21.39 4.38
N VAL A 38 -6.24 20.30 3.80
CA VAL A 38 -5.49 19.05 3.62
C VAL A 38 -4.99 18.93 2.19
N GLY A 39 -3.69 18.75 2.03
CA GLY A 39 -3.09 18.24 0.81
C GLY A 39 -3.19 16.71 0.78
N VAL A 40 -3.57 16.12 -0.34
CA VAL A 40 -3.56 14.67 -0.53
C VAL A 40 -2.43 14.33 -1.48
N ALA A 41 -1.41 13.64 -0.95
CA ALA A 41 -0.33 13.13 -1.76
C ALA A 41 -0.82 12.03 -2.70
N PRO A 42 -0.24 11.95 -3.90
CA PRO A 42 -0.53 10.84 -4.78
C PRO A 42 -0.09 9.53 -4.14
N PHE A 43 -0.88 8.48 -4.38
CA PHE A 43 -0.66 7.19 -3.72
C PHE A 43 0.70 6.62 -4.12
N MET A 44 1.56 6.42 -3.13
CA MET A 44 2.90 5.90 -3.33
C MET A 44 2.93 4.39 -3.18
N VAL A 45 3.89 3.76 -3.85
CA VAL A 45 4.24 2.35 -3.65
C VAL A 45 5.64 2.32 -3.07
N ASP A 46 5.84 1.51 -2.05
CA ASP A 46 7.18 1.24 -1.53
C ASP A 46 7.76 0.01 -2.25
N PRO A 47 8.60 0.18 -3.29
CA PRO A 47 9.15 -0.93 -4.02
C PRO A 47 10.16 -1.73 -3.18
N ASP A 48 10.74 -1.15 -2.13
CA ASP A 48 11.75 -1.80 -1.28
C ASP A 48 11.12 -2.51 -0.07
N SER A 49 9.79 -2.53 -0.01
CA SER A 49 9.04 -3.32 0.96
C SER A 49 9.07 -4.82 0.63
N ASP A 50 8.50 -5.61 1.51
CA ASP A 50 8.56 -7.08 1.47
C ASP A 50 7.60 -7.64 0.40
N ILE A 51 7.73 -7.20 -0.85
CA ILE A 51 7.00 -7.72 -2.02
C ILE A 51 7.82 -8.87 -2.60
N LYS A 52 7.47 -10.11 -2.27
CA LYS A 52 8.23 -11.32 -2.64
C LYS A 52 7.75 -11.96 -3.95
N HIS A 53 7.23 -11.18 -4.89
CA HIS A 53 6.70 -11.70 -6.14
C HIS A 53 7.80 -11.97 -7.18
N PRO A 54 7.79 -13.10 -7.93
CA PRO A 54 8.80 -13.39 -8.96
C PRO A 54 8.94 -12.27 -10.01
N GLU A 55 7.80 -11.70 -10.43
CA GLU A 55 7.72 -10.56 -11.35
C GLU A 55 7.48 -9.22 -10.61
N LYS A 56 8.22 -8.96 -9.52
CA LYS A 56 8.04 -7.81 -8.63
C LYS A 56 7.88 -6.47 -9.36
N ALA A 57 8.76 -6.16 -10.31
CA ALA A 57 8.73 -4.88 -11.03
C ALA A 57 7.44 -4.68 -11.84
N ALA A 58 6.90 -5.75 -12.45
CA ALA A 58 5.64 -5.69 -13.17
C ALA A 58 4.46 -5.47 -12.22
N VAL A 59 4.45 -6.15 -11.07
CA VAL A 59 3.43 -5.96 -10.02
C VAL A 59 3.44 -4.52 -9.50
N VAL A 60 4.61 -3.96 -9.18
CA VAL A 60 4.73 -2.56 -8.72
C VAL A 60 4.13 -1.59 -9.74
N LYS A 61 4.47 -1.73 -11.02
CA LYS A 61 3.93 -0.88 -12.10
C LYS A 61 2.41 -0.98 -12.23
N VAL A 62 1.85 -2.18 -12.07
CA VAL A 62 0.39 -2.38 -12.07
C VAL A 62 -0.26 -1.65 -10.88
N ILE A 63 0.34 -1.75 -9.69
CA ILE A 63 -0.15 -1.05 -8.49
C ILE A 63 -0.11 0.46 -8.71
N GLU A 64 0.99 1.03 -9.20
CA GLU A 64 1.11 2.46 -9.50
C GLU A 64 0.01 2.95 -10.47
N GLN A 65 -0.26 2.19 -11.53
CA GLN A 65 -1.32 2.53 -12.49
C GLN A 65 -2.71 2.48 -11.84
N VAL A 66 -2.96 1.51 -10.96
CA VAL A 66 -4.21 1.38 -10.22
C VAL A 66 -4.34 2.52 -9.20
N ASN A 67 -3.28 2.85 -8.47
CA ASN A 67 -3.20 3.94 -7.50
C ASN A 67 -3.73 5.26 -8.09
N ARG A 68 -3.24 5.64 -9.27
CA ARG A 68 -3.66 6.89 -9.95
C ARG A 68 -5.15 6.99 -10.22
N ARG A 69 -5.82 5.85 -10.43
CA ARG A 69 -7.28 5.81 -10.66
C ARG A 69 -8.06 5.98 -9.36
N ASN A 70 -7.60 5.34 -8.27
CA ASN A 70 -8.30 5.34 -6.99
C ASN A 70 -8.01 6.60 -6.14
N GLU A 71 -6.89 7.29 -6.37
CA GLU A 71 -6.53 8.54 -5.69
C GLU A 71 -7.64 9.60 -5.80
N LYS A 72 -8.21 9.76 -7.00
CA LYS A 72 -9.29 10.71 -7.28
C LYS A 72 -10.55 10.41 -6.46
N GLU A 73 -10.85 9.14 -6.23
CA GLU A 73 -11.97 8.73 -5.40
C GLU A 73 -11.74 9.17 -3.96
N LEU A 74 -10.57 8.88 -3.37
CA LEU A 74 -10.28 9.27 -1.99
C LEU A 74 -10.44 10.79 -1.81
N ILE A 75 -9.88 11.58 -2.72
CA ILE A 75 -9.99 13.04 -2.66
C ILE A 75 -11.45 13.49 -2.68
N ALA A 76 -12.26 12.93 -3.57
CA ALA A 76 -13.66 13.31 -3.70
C ALA A 76 -14.50 12.85 -2.49
N ARG A 77 -14.27 11.64 -1.95
CA ARG A 77 -14.91 11.19 -0.70
C ARG A 77 -14.49 12.03 0.51
N LEU A 78 -13.22 12.45 0.59
CA LEU A 78 -12.74 13.37 1.62
C LEU A 78 -13.43 14.73 1.55
N ARG A 79 -13.64 15.28 0.34
CA ARG A 79 -14.39 16.53 0.15
C ARG A 79 -15.84 16.39 0.59
N GLU A 80 -16.50 15.31 0.18
CA GLU A 80 -17.89 15.04 0.52
C GLU A 80 -18.10 14.77 2.01
N SER A 81 -17.09 14.19 2.68
CA SER A 81 -17.15 13.90 4.12
C SER A 81 -17.32 15.14 5.01
N GLY A 82 -16.94 16.33 4.52
CA GLY A 82 -16.98 17.57 5.30
C GLY A 82 -16.03 17.60 6.50
N ILE A 83 -15.11 16.63 6.62
CA ILE A 83 -14.15 16.54 7.73
C ILE A 83 -13.18 17.73 7.69
N PHE A 84 -12.77 18.14 6.50
CA PHE A 84 -11.84 19.24 6.27
C PHE A 84 -12.53 20.37 5.51
N PHE A 85 -12.11 21.62 5.77
CA PHE A 85 -12.63 22.78 5.07
C PHE A 85 -12.26 22.75 3.57
N ALA A 86 -11.03 22.34 3.25
CA ALA A 86 -10.59 22.18 1.88
C ALA A 86 -9.69 20.95 1.72
N VAL A 87 -9.88 20.21 0.63
CA VAL A 87 -9.06 19.05 0.26
C VAL A 87 -8.49 19.27 -1.14
N ARG A 88 -7.17 19.31 -1.25
CA ARG A 88 -6.44 19.63 -2.49
C ARG A 88 -5.57 18.45 -2.91
N PRO A 89 -5.70 17.94 -4.16
CA PRO A 89 -4.72 17.01 -4.69
C PRO A 89 -3.36 17.68 -4.83
N MET A 90 -2.31 16.89 -4.75
CA MET A 90 -0.95 17.28 -5.09
C MET A 90 -0.56 16.65 -6.44
N ASP A 91 -0.07 17.47 -7.37
CA ASP A 91 0.29 17.05 -8.73
C ASP A 91 1.78 16.73 -8.86
N ASP A 92 2.27 15.87 -7.96
CA ASP A 92 3.67 15.43 -7.95
C ASP A 92 3.83 14.01 -8.52
N GLU A 93 5.08 13.67 -8.86
CA GLU A 93 5.46 12.32 -9.27
C GLU A 93 5.72 11.44 -8.02
N PRO A 94 5.00 10.32 -7.83
CA PRO A 94 5.01 9.52 -6.60
C PRO A 94 6.40 8.98 -6.24
N GLY A 95 7.18 8.53 -7.23
CA GLY A 95 8.51 7.96 -6.96
C GLY A 95 9.49 9.02 -6.43
N ARG A 96 9.50 10.20 -7.03
CA ARG A 96 10.25 11.37 -6.55
C ARG A 96 9.77 11.81 -5.19
N LEU A 97 8.46 11.92 -4.99
CA LEU A 97 7.87 12.30 -3.72
C LEU A 97 8.27 11.33 -2.61
N PHE A 98 8.21 10.03 -2.87
CA PHE A 98 8.63 8.97 -1.95
C PHE A 98 10.10 9.13 -1.56
N THR A 99 10.98 9.23 -2.56
CA THR A 99 12.44 9.37 -2.36
C THR A 99 12.79 10.63 -1.56
N ASN A 100 12.07 11.71 -1.81
CA ASN A 100 12.32 13.00 -1.17
C ASN A 100 11.77 13.04 0.26
N LEU A 101 10.54 12.59 0.48
CA LEU A 101 9.85 12.72 1.77
C LEU A 101 10.15 11.59 2.75
N VAL A 102 10.26 10.34 2.31
CA VAL A 102 10.37 9.20 3.22
C VAL A 102 11.80 9.13 3.77
N ALA A 103 11.92 9.07 5.10
CA ALA A 103 13.18 8.93 5.81
C ALA A 103 13.49 7.46 6.12
N SER A 104 12.49 6.73 6.60
CA SER A 104 12.62 5.32 6.97
C SER A 104 11.26 4.63 7.06
N ARG A 105 11.32 3.30 7.14
CA ARG A 105 10.20 2.40 7.36
C ARG A 105 10.49 1.49 8.54
N GLU A 106 9.49 1.23 9.36
CA GLU A 106 9.53 0.27 10.46
C GLU A 106 8.38 -0.72 10.34
N ARG A 107 8.68 -2.01 10.39
CA ARG A 107 7.66 -3.06 10.51
C ARG A 107 7.19 -3.12 11.96
N ARG A 108 5.89 -2.99 12.18
CA ARG A 108 5.25 -3.05 13.50
C ARG A 108 4.28 -4.21 13.61
N ASP A 109 4.06 -4.63 14.85
CA ASP A 109 3.02 -5.56 15.26
C ASP A 109 2.33 -4.96 16.48
N ASP A 110 1.24 -4.25 16.22
CA ASP A 110 0.47 -3.56 17.26
C ASP A 110 -0.87 -4.27 17.43
N ALA A 111 -1.11 -4.78 18.64
CA ALA A 111 -2.32 -5.52 18.99
C ALA A 111 -2.66 -6.69 18.01
N GLY A 112 -1.64 -7.36 17.48
CA GLY A 112 -1.76 -8.49 16.56
C GLY A 112 -1.95 -8.09 15.09
N VAL A 113 -1.90 -6.79 14.78
CA VAL A 113 -1.91 -6.29 13.41
C VAL A 113 -0.50 -5.94 13.00
N VAL A 114 -0.02 -6.62 11.97
CA VAL A 114 1.29 -6.35 11.38
C VAL A 114 1.12 -5.33 10.24
N TYR A 115 1.96 -4.29 10.22
CA TYR A 115 1.96 -3.28 9.16
C TYR A 115 3.32 -2.56 9.04
N ASN A 116 3.50 -1.76 7.99
CA ASN A 116 4.66 -0.91 7.81
C ASN A 116 4.32 0.53 8.22
N LYS A 117 5.03 1.09 9.20
CA LYS A 117 4.94 2.50 9.57
C LYS A 117 6.04 3.29 8.87
N TYR A 118 5.69 4.46 8.35
CA TYR A 118 6.61 5.34 7.66
C TYR A 118 6.95 6.56 8.50
N PHE A 119 8.18 7.01 8.34
CA PHE A 119 8.69 8.23 8.95
C PHE A 119 9.18 9.16 7.84
N TYR A 120 8.97 10.45 8.03
CA TYR A 120 9.19 11.45 6.99
C TYR A 120 10.27 12.44 7.41
N LYS A 121 11.01 12.94 6.42
CA LYS A 121 12.01 13.98 6.62
C LYS A 121 11.28 15.31 6.87
N LYS A 122 11.39 15.80 8.11
CA LYS A 122 10.60 16.94 8.61
C LYS A 122 10.82 18.21 7.81
N LYS A 123 12.05 18.46 7.36
CA LYS A 123 12.41 19.67 6.63
C LYS A 123 11.70 19.70 5.26
N GLU A 124 11.79 18.61 4.52
CA GLU A 124 11.22 18.43 3.18
C GLU A 124 9.69 18.45 3.24
N LEU A 125 9.10 17.81 4.25
CA LEU A 125 7.66 17.87 4.50
C LEU A 125 7.19 19.30 4.75
N LYS A 126 7.89 20.04 5.63
CA LYS A 126 7.56 21.43 5.96
C LYS A 126 7.64 22.34 4.74
N GLU A 127 8.71 22.22 3.96
CA GLU A 127 8.92 22.99 2.73
C GLU A 127 7.82 22.70 1.70
N LEU A 128 7.48 21.43 1.51
CA LEU A 128 6.41 21.00 0.60
C LEU A 128 5.03 21.56 1.01
N MET A 129 4.70 21.48 2.30
CA MET A 129 3.42 21.98 2.81
C MET A 129 3.32 23.50 2.75
N ALA A 130 4.41 24.21 3.09
CA ALA A 130 4.47 25.67 2.99
C ALA A 130 4.34 26.15 1.54
N ALA A 131 5.00 25.49 0.58
CA ALA A 131 4.92 25.84 -0.84
C ALA A 131 3.51 25.72 -1.42
N ASN A 132 2.69 24.80 -0.88
CA ASN A 132 1.33 24.55 -1.36
C ASN A 132 0.22 25.12 -0.47
N GLY A 133 0.58 25.70 0.69
CA GLY A 133 -0.37 26.23 1.67
C GLY A 133 -1.27 25.16 2.29
N TYR A 134 -0.68 24.02 2.67
CA TYR A 134 -1.38 22.93 3.37
C TYR A 134 -1.18 23.04 4.88
N ASP A 135 -2.26 22.85 5.66
CA ASP A 135 -2.17 22.72 7.12
C ASP A 135 -1.77 21.30 7.53
N ALA A 136 -2.20 20.30 6.75
CA ALA A 136 -1.81 18.90 6.91
C ALA A 136 -1.63 18.22 5.55
N LEU A 137 -0.77 17.19 5.50
CA LEU A 137 -0.56 16.35 4.33
C LEU A 137 -1.01 14.93 4.63
N MET A 138 -1.94 14.41 3.82
CA MET A 138 -2.33 13.00 3.83
C MET A 138 -1.44 12.22 2.86
N VAL A 139 -0.76 11.21 3.39
CA VAL A 139 0.08 10.29 2.63
C VAL A 139 -0.53 8.89 2.68
N VAL A 140 -0.69 8.27 1.51
CA VAL A 140 -1.16 6.89 1.38
C VAL A 140 -0.07 6.05 0.72
N MET A 141 0.23 4.91 1.33
CA MET A 141 1.32 4.02 0.92
C MET A 141 0.82 2.60 0.72
N VAL A 142 1.14 2.01 -0.43
CA VAL A 142 0.98 0.57 -0.70
C VAL A 142 2.33 -0.11 -0.53
N SER A 143 2.36 -1.21 0.23
CA SER A 143 3.60 -1.93 0.52
C SER A 143 3.38 -3.44 0.64
N GLY A 144 4.43 -4.22 0.42
CA GLY A 144 4.45 -5.65 0.66
C GLY A 144 4.68 -5.97 2.14
N LEU A 145 4.01 -7.02 2.60
CA LEU A 145 4.08 -7.53 3.96
C LEU A 145 3.95 -9.05 3.96
N THR A 146 4.82 -9.74 4.69
CA THR A 146 4.67 -11.18 4.95
C THR A 146 4.04 -11.40 6.33
N THR A 147 2.88 -12.04 6.37
CA THR A 147 2.11 -12.33 7.59
C THR A 147 1.80 -13.81 7.71
N ARG A 148 1.86 -14.34 8.94
CA ARG A 148 1.46 -15.71 9.22
C ARG A 148 -0.07 -15.77 9.26
N GLU A 149 -0.66 -16.53 8.35
CA GLU A 149 -2.12 -16.63 8.21
C GLU A 149 -2.57 -18.07 8.14
N LYS A 150 -3.78 -18.32 8.66
CA LYS A 150 -4.48 -19.61 8.56
C LYS A 150 -5.56 -19.50 7.49
N VAL A 151 -5.28 -20.07 6.31
CA VAL A 151 -6.22 -20.09 5.19
C VAL A 151 -6.90 -21.45 5.14
N ARG A 152 -8.23 -21.45 4.97
CA ARG A 152 -9.03 -22.67 4.82
C ARG A 152 -9.39 -22.91 3.37
N SER A 153 -9.55 -24.17 3.00
CA SER A 153 -10.15 -24.57 1.73
C SER A 153 -11.61 -24.11 1.65
N SER A 154 -12.15 -24.05 0.44
CA SER A 154 -13.54 -23.69 0.17
C SER A 154 -14.55 -24.63 0.84
N ASN A 155 -14.20 -25.91 1.01
CA ASN A 155 -15.02 -26.91 1.71
C ASN A 155 -14.86 -26.90 3.24
N LEU A 156 -13.98 -26.04 3.78
CA LEU A 156 -13.68 -25.89 5.22
C LEU A 156 -13.10 -27.13 5.93
N LEU A 157 -12.79 -28.20 5.19
CA LEU A 157 -12.25 -29.44 5.76
C LEU A 157 -10.73 -29.39 5.96
N SER A 158 -10.03 -28.60 5.13
CA SER A 158 -8.58 -28.48 5.15
C SER A 158 -8.16 -27.05 5.45
N TYR A 159 -6.98 -26.89 6.04
CA TYR A 159 -6.38 -25.59 6.25
C TYR A 159 -4.86 -25.68 6.09
N VAL A 160 -4.26 -24.55 5.73
CA VAL A 160 -2.82 -24.35 5.80
C VAL A 160 -2.54 -23.12 6.64
N GLU A 161 -1.53 -23.22 7.50
CA GLU A 161 -1.04 -22.10 8.29
C GLU A 161 0.42 -21.87 7.98
N THR A 162 0.71 -20.75 7.32
CA THR A 162 2.06 -20.42 6.86
C THR A 162 2.19 -18.91 6.64
N ASP A 163 3.37 -18.47 6.24
CA ASP A 163 3.67 -17.09 5.91
C ASP A 163 3.19 -16.76 4.49
N PHE A 164 2.24 -15.84 4.37
CA PHE A 164 1.72 -15.34 3.10
C PHE A 164 2.25 -13.95 2.79
N ASN A 165 2.60 -13.73 1.53
CA ASN A 165 2.98 -12.43 1.02
C ASN A 165 1.75 -11.65 0.54
N ASN A 166 1.51 -10.49 1.15
CA ASN A 166 0.35 -9.65 0.92
C ASN A 166 0.79 -8.23 0.55
N LEU A 167 -0.08 -7.52 -0.17
CA LEU A 167 -0.05 -6.07 -0.26
C LEU A 167 -0.92 -5.49 0.86
N SER A 168 -0.41 -4.46 1.51
CA SER A 168 -1.10 -3.69 2.54
C SER A 168 -1.19 -2.22 2.13
N LEU A 169 -2.22 -1.53 2.61
CA LEU A 169 -2.42 -0.10 2.41
C LEU A 169 -2.35 0.61 3.76
N THR A 170 -1.50 1.62 3.89
CA THR A 170 -1.38 2.43 5.10
C THR A 170 -1.58 3.89 4.75
N ALA A 171 -2.03 4.69 5.72
CA ALA A 171 -2.18 6.11 5.52
C ALA A 171 -1.80 6.89 6.78
N GLN A 172 -1.24 8.08 6.60
CA GLN A 172 -0.87 8.99 7.68
C GLN A 172 -1.26 10.43 7.30
N LEU A 173 -1.88 11.14 8.21
CA LEU A 173 -2.12 12.59 8.12
C LEU A 173 -1.07 13.27 8.98
N LEU A 174 -0.29 14.18 8.41
CA LEU A 174 0.88 14.80 9.04
C LEU A 174 0.73 16.32 9.11
N ASP A 175 1.19 16.94 10.19
CA ASP A 175 1.37 18.40 10.27
C ASP A 175 2.74 18.85 9.69
N PRO A 176 3.02 20.16 9.57
CA PRO A 176 4.30 20.67 9.07
C PRO A 176 5.52 20.26 9.92
N GLU A 177 5.31 19.88 11.18
CA GLU A 177 6.35 19.43 12.11
C GLU A 177 6.64 17.92 11.99
N GLY A 178 5.88 17.21 11.14
CA GLY A 178 5.92 15.77 10.98
C GLY A 178 5.24 15.01 12.11
N THR A 179 4.40 15.67 12.90
CA THR A 179 3.52 15.03 13.87
C THR A 179 2.43 14.30 13.11
N ILE A 180 2.26 13.02 13.40
CA ILE A 180 1.13 12.23 12.90
C ILE A 180 -0.12 12.75 13.63
N LEU A 181 -1.09 13.26 12.88
CA LEU A 181 -2.41 13.72 13.32
C LEU A 181 -3.47 12.61 13.26
N TRP A 182 -3.28 11.67 12.34
CA TRP A 182 -4.11 10.47 12.18
C TRP A 182 -3.33 9.40 11.41
N GLU A 183 -3.60 8.13 11.66
CA GLU A 183 -3.02 7.02 10.91
C GLU A 183 -4.00 5.86 10.68
N TYR A 184 -3.74 5.09 9.63
CA TYR A 184 -4.41 3.85 9.25
C TYR A 184 -3.36 2.75 9.01
N PRO A 185 -3.47 1.57 9.67
CA PRO A 185 -4.52 1.18 10.62
C PRO A 185 -4.55 2.04 11.90
N ASN A 186 -5.73 2.17 12.51
CA ASN A 186 -5.92 2.96 13.73
C ASN A 186 -6.24 2.04 14.92
N PHE A 187 -5.32 1.99 15.89
CA PHE A 187 -5.38 1.05 17.02
C PHE A 187 -6.28 1.49 18.19
N ARG A 188 -7.04 2.56 18.03
CA ARG A 188 -7.87 3.13 19.11
C ARG A 188 -9.21 2.44 19.27
N GLN A 189 -9.73 1.84 18.21
CA GLN A 189 -11.06 1.26 18.23
C GLN A 189 -11.02 -0.16 18.78
N ARG A 190 -12.10 -0.55 19.47
CA ARG A 190 -12.22 -1.87 20.11
C ARG A 190 -12.25 -3.02 19.09
N SER A 191 -12.58 -2.75 17.84
CA SER A 191 -12.51 -3.71 16.73
C SER A 191 -11.33 -3.36 15.83
N LEU A 192 -10.27 -4.16 15.92
CA LEU A 192 -9.08 -4.03 15.08
C LEU A 192 -9.26 -4.91 13.84
N SER A 193 -9.90 -4.39 12.80
CA SER A 193 -9.77 -4.97 11.46
C SER A 193 -8.73 -4.18 10.69
N TYR A 194 -7.77 -4.89 10.10
CA TYR A 194 -6.86 -4.33 9.11
C TYR A 194 -6.84 -5.28 7.91
N PRO A 195 -7.80 -5.15 6.98
CA PRO A 195 -7.83 -6.00 5.81
C PRO A 195 -6.57 -5.75 4.97
N MET A 196 -5.94 -6.83 4.51
CA MET A 196 -4.91 -6.73 3.47
C MET A 196 -5.55 -6.21 2.17
N LEU A 197 -4.79 -5.45 1.40
CA LEU A 197 -5.25 -4.94 0.11
C LEU A 197 -5.40 -6.08 -0.90
N LEU A 198 -4.39 -6.94 -1.00
CA LEU A 198 -4.38 -8.08 -1.92
C LEU A 198 -3.35 -9.12 -1.50
N SER A 199 -3.76 -10.38 -1.35
CA SER A 199 -2.81 -11.49 -1.23
C SER A 199 -2.14 -11.77 -2.56
N LEU A 200 -0.81 -11.79 -2.57
CA LEU A 200 0.02 -12.11 -3.75
C LEU A 200 0.24 -13.61 -3.90
N GLN A 201 -0.03 -14.37 -2.85
CA GLN A 201 0.03 -15.83 -2.83
C GLN A 201 -1.34 -16.44 -2.57
N TYR A 202 -1.49 -17.70 -2.93
CA TYR A 202 -2.65 -18.51 -2.62
C TYR A 202 -2.24 -19.98 -2.39
N PRO A 203 -2.92 -20.70 -1.50
CA PRO A 203 -2.73 -22.13 -1.32
C PRO A 203 -3.46 -22.93 -2.42
N ASP A 204 -2.80 -23.91 -3.02
CA ASP A 204 -3.38 -24.78 -4.04
C ASP A 204 -3.96 -26.06 -3.42
N PHE A 205 -5.12 -25.90 -2.77
CA PHE A 205 -5.84 -27.03 -2.15
C PHE A 205 -6.37 -28.03 -3.18
N ASP A 206 -6.67 -27.57 -4.39
CA ASP A 206 -7.25 -28.42 -5.44
C ASP A 206 -6.19 -29.40 -5.98
N GLU A 207 -4.96 -28.93 -6.19
CA GLU A 207 -3.84 -29.80 -6.58
C GLU A 207 -3.46 -30.79 -5.47
N ALA A 208 -3.43 -30.34 -4.21
CA ALA A 208 -3.17 -31.23 -3.08
C ALA A 208 -4.23 -32.36 -3.00
N ALA A 209 -5.51 -32.00 -3.14
CA ALA A 209 -6.61 -32.95 -3.14
C ALA A 209 -6.56 -33.92 -4.34
N ALA A 210 -6.24 -33.43 -5.53
CA ALA A 210 -6.12 -34.24 -6.73
C ALA A 210 -4.99 -35.29 -6.63
N ASN A 211 -3.92 -34.96 -5.91
CA ASN A 211 -2.78 -35.84 -5.67
C ASN A 211 -2.89 -36.68 -4.39
N LEU A 212 -4.01 -36.62 -3.66
CA LEU A 212 -4.19 -37.26 -2.35
C LEU A 212 -3.05 -36.92 -1.37
N SER A 213 -2.56 -35.67 -1.45
CA SER A 213 -1.45 -35.17 -0.66
C SER A 213 -1.97 -34.31 0.49
N ASP A 214 -1.38 -34.48 1.67
CA ASP A 214 -1.60 -33.58 2.81
C ASP A 214 -0.79 -32.29 2.71
N GLN A 215 0.14 -32.21 1.75
CA GLN A 215 0.97 -31.01 1.52
C GLN A 215 0.27 -30.08 0.54
N VAL A 216 -0.01 -28.86 1.00
CA VAL A 216 -0.63 -27.79 0.20
C VAL A 216 0.45 -26.82 -0.24
N ASP A 217 0.70 -26.75 -1.54
CA ASP A 217 1.68 -25.83 -2.11
C ASP A 217 1.15 -24.38 -2.12
N ILE A 218 2.06 -23.44 -1.83
CA ILE A 218 1.77 -22.00 -1.88
C ILE A 218 2.29 -21.43 -3.19
N LYS A 219 1.38 -20.90 -4.01
CA LYS A 219 1.70 -20.37 -5.34
C LYS A 219 1.54 -18.86 -5.38
N PHE A 220 2.33 -18.20 -6.23
CA PHE A 220 2.15 -16.78 -6.53
C PHE A 220 1.04 -16.58 -7.56
N LYS A 221 0.21 -15.57 -7.35
CA LYS A 221 -0.74 -15.10 -8.37
C LYS A 221 0.06 -14.56 -9.56
N SER A 222 -0.31 -14.92 -10.78
CA SER A 222 0.32 -14.31 -11.96
C SER A 222 0.09 -12.80 -12.01
N VAL A 223 0.92 -12.06 -12.76
CA VAL A 223 0.71 -10.62 -13.00
C VAL A 223 -0.67 -10.35 -13.58
N ALA A 224 -1.14 -11.22 -14.50
CA ALA A 224 -2.51 -11.13 -15.03
C ALA A 224 -3.58 -11.32 -13.94
N GLY A 225 -3.37 -12.25 -13.01
CA GLY A 225 -4.25 -12.44 -11.86
C GLY A 225 -4.27 -11.23 -10.92
N VAL A 226 -3.12 -10.58 -10.70
CA VAL A 226 -3.01 -9.32 -9.94
C VAL A 226 -3.76 -8.19 -10.65
N ILE A 227 -3.58 -8.03 -11.96
CA ILE A 227 -4.32 -7.05 -12.78
C ILE A 227 -5.82 -7.29 -12.70
N ALA A 228 -6.26 -8.54 -12.83
CA ALA A 228 -7.67 -8.90 -12.76
C ALA A 228 -8.25 -8.59 -11.38
N ALA A 229 -7.55 -8.96 -10.30
CA ALA A 229 -8.00 -8.71 -8.93
C ALA A 229 -8.11 -7.21 -8.62
N LEU A 230 -7.09 -6.42 -8.98
CA LEU A 230 -7.12 -4.96 -8.80
C LEU A 230 -8.08 -4.25 -9.76
N GLY A 231 -8.35 -4.86 -10.91
CA GLY A 231 -9.27 -4.37 -11.94
C GLY A 231 -10.75 -4.66 -11.67
N GLN A 232 -11.07 -5.53 -10.71
CA GLN A 232 -12.45 -5.74 -10.28
C GLN A 232 -12.99 -4.42 -9.74
N SER A 233 -13.97 -3.85 -10.46
CA SER A 233 -14.42 -2.50 -10.21
C SER A 233 -15.86 -2.45 -9.70
N LYS A 234 -16.14 -1.54 -8.78
CA LYS A 234 -17.48 -1.17 -8.35
C LYS A 234 -17.84 0.23 -8.85
N GLU A 235 -19.13 0.54 -8.79
CA GLU A 235 -19.59 1.91 -8.97
C GLU A 235 -19.00 2.80 -7.87
N SER A 236 -18.62 4.01 -8.23
CA SER A 236 -18.14 5.01 -7.28
C SER A 236 -19.25 5.39 -6.32
N ALA A 237 -18.88 5.75 -5.09
CA ALA A 237 -19.83 6.30 -4.12
C ALA A 237 -20.25 7.74 -4.50
N ILE A 238 -19.47 8.40 -5.38
CA ILE A 238 -19.72 9.75 -5.85
C ILE A 238 -20.62 9.70 -7.08
N ALA A 239 -21.62 10.58 -7.12
CA ALA A 239 -22.50 10.72 -8.27
C ALA A 239 -21.69 10.99 -9.55
N ASN A 240 -21.89 10.15 -10.58
CA ASN A 240 -21.12 10.15 -11.83
C ASN A 240 -19.62 9.88 -11.69
N GLY A 241 -19.19 9.28 -10.58
CA GLY A 241 -17.80 8.91 -10.36
C GLY A 241 -17.36 7.76 -11.26
N THR A 242 -16.06 7.72 -11.55
CA THR A 242 -15.45 6.63 -12.33
C THR A 242 -15.44 5.33 -11.53
N LYS A 243 -15.57 4.19 -12.20
CA LYS A 243 -15.47 2.88 -11.56
C LYS A 243 -14.19 2.75 -10.72
N ILE A 244 -14.34 2.42 -9.44
CA ILE A 244 -13.26 2.26 -8.46
C ILE A 244 -12.92 0.77 -8.31
N SER A 245 -11.67 0.41 -8.02
CA SER A 245 -11.33 -0.97 -7.62
C SER A 245 -12.07 -1.36 -6.34
N ALA A 246 -12.72 -2.53 -6.33
CA ALA A 246 -13.47 -3.07 -5.19
C ALA A 246 -12.59 -3.26 -3.95
N LEU A 247 -11.30 -3.55 -4.14
CA LEU A 247 -10.33 -3.70 -3.05
C LEU A 247 -10.00 -2.35 -2.41
N TYR A 248 -9.83 -1.30 -3.24
CA TYR A 248 -9.61 0.06 -2.74
C TYR A 248 -10.85 0.62 -2.07
N ASP A 249 -12.01 0.44 -2.68
CA ASP A 249 -13.31 0.90 -2.15
C ASP A 249 -13.49 0.53 -0.67
N LYS A 250 -13.25 -0.74 -0.32
CA LYS A 250 -13.32 -1.23 1.06
C LYS A 250 -12.31 -0.52 1.99
N GLN A 251 -11.07 -0.35 1.53
CA GLN A 251 -9.99 0.29 2.31
C GLN A 251 -10.30 1.78 2.55
N LEU A 252 -10.75 2.48 1.50
CA LEU A 252 -11.09 3.91 1.58
C LEU A 252 -12.30 4.14 2.50
N ASP A 253 -13.31 3.28 2.44
CA ASP A 253 -14.47 3.36 3.34
C ASP A 253 -14.08 3.16 4.81
N GLU A 254 -13.23 2.18 5.09
CA GLU A 254 -12.73 1.96 6.45
C GLU A 254 -11.89 3.15 6.93
N MET A 255 -10.96 3.65 6.11
CA MET A 255 -10.17 4.85 6.41
C MET A 255 -11.06 6.05 6.75
N LEU A 256 -12.07 6.33 5.92
CA LEU A 256 -12.98 7.46 6.12
C LEU A 256 -13.86 7.27 7.36
N SER A 257 -14.33 6.05 7.61
CA SER A 257 -15.09 5.71 8.82
C SER A 257 -14.27 5.99 10.08
N LEU A 258 -12.97 5.66 10.07
CA LEU A 258 -12.06 5.88 11.19
C LEU A 258 -11.63 7.34 11.38
N MET A 259 -11.81 8.21 10.37
CA MET A 259 -11.56 9.65 10.50
C MET A 259 -12.78 10.43 11.01
N LYS A 260 -14.00 9.95 10.75
CA LYS A 260 -15.22 10.60 11.23
C LYS A 260 -15.23 10.59 12.76
N THR A 261 -15.33 11.77 13.35
CA THR A 261 -15.61 11.93 14.78
C THR A 261 -17.13 12.02 14.98
N ASP A 262 -17.63 11.56 16.11
CA ASP A 262 -19.07 11.55 16.45
C ASP A 262 -19.71 12.96 16.50
N LYS A 263 -18.91 14.03 16.33
CA LYS A 263 -19.40 15.40 16.22
C LYS A 263 -18.95 15.99 14.89
N PRO A 264 -19.86 16.46 14.02
CA PRO A 264 -19.47 17.21 12.84
C PRO A 264 -18.67 18.44 13.28
N PHE A 265 -17.40 18.53 12.87
CA PHE A 265 -16.48 19.62 13.24
C PHE A 265 -16.92 20.98 12.70
N PHE A 266 -17.72 20.99 11.63
CA PHE A 266 -18.37 22.18 11.09
C PHE A 266 -19.89 22.01 11.26
N GLY A 267 -20.47 22.85 12.12
CA GLY A 267 -21.79 22.63 12.71
C GLY A 267 -22.91 22.39 11.70
N ASN A 268 -23.68 21.33 11.95
CA ASN A 268 -25.06 21.23 11.50
C ASN A 268 -25.88 22.30 12.22
N LYS A 269 -25.93 23.50 11.66
CA LYS A 269 -27.11 24.34 11.80
C LYS A 269 -28.16 23.77 10.87
N LYS A 270 -28.97 22.84 11.40
CA LYS A 270 -30.31 22.61 10.88
C LYS A 270 -31.08 23.89 11.14
N ASP A 271 -31.10 24.78 10.15
CA ASP A 271 -32.15 25.77 10.05
C ASP A 271 -33.28 25.13 9.24
N ASP A 272 -34.44 25.07 9.88
CA ASP A 272 -35.70 24.58 9.35
C ASP A 272 -36.06 25.28 8.03
N GLY A 273 -36.83 24.56 7.22
CA GLY A 273 -37.37 24.95 5.92
C GLY A 273 -37.51 26.46 5.69
N THR A 274 -36.65 26.98 4.83
CA THR A 274 -37.07 27.99 3.87
C THR A 274 -36.33 27.71 2.56
N ALA A 275 -37.10 27.45 1.51
CA ALA A 275 -36.59 27.36 0.17
C ALA A 275 -35.77 28.62 -0.13
N LEU A 276 -34.45 28.47 -0.28
CA LEU A 276 -33.65 29.44 -0.99
C LEU A 276 -34.01 29.30 -2.47
N THR A 277 -35.03 30.04 -2.86
CA THR A 277 -35.26 30.48 -4.22
C THR A 277 -33.92 30.89 -4.82
N ALA A 278 -33.52 30.16 -5.85
CA ALA A 278 -32.41 30.54 -6.70
C ALA A 278 -32.63 31.98 -7.16
N ALA A 279 -31.75 32.89 -6.74
CA ALA A 279 -31.64 34.18 -7.40
C ALA A 279 -31.31 33.90 -8.88
N PRO A 280 -32.06 34.46 -9.83
CA PRO A 280 -31.84 34.18 -11.24
C PRO A 280 -30.43 34.62 -11.62
N ALA A 281 -29.66 33.67 -12.14
CA ALA A 281 -28.39 33.92 -12.79
C ALA A 281 -28.58 35.04 -13.82
N SER A 282 -27.85 36.14 -13.63
CA SER A 282 -27.75 37.20 -14.63
C SER A 282 -27.32 36.56 -15.95
N ALA A 283 -28.07 36.87 -17.01
CA ALA A 283 -27.85 36.37 -18.35
C ALA A 283 -26.40 36.65 -18.81
N PRO A 284 -25.74 35.71 -19.51
CA PRO A 284 -24.45 35.98 -20.13
C PRO A 284 -24.63 37.05 -21.23
N ALA A 285 -23.80 38.09 -21.16
CA ALA A 285 -23.69 39.10 -22.20
C ALA A 285 -23.30 38.46 -23.54
N PRO A 286 -23.77 38.99 -24.68
CA PRO A 286 -23.46 38.43 -26.00
C PRO A 286 -21.97 38.56 -26.33
N VAL A 287 -21.38 37.43 -26.70
CA VAL A 287 -20.01 37.32 -27.21
C VAL A 287 -19.91 38.11 -28.53
N PRO A 288 -18.96 39.03 -28.71
CA PRO A 288 -18.71 39.64 -30.01
C PRO A 288 -18.29 38.59 -31.04
N ALA A 289 -18.85 38.70 -32.24
CA ALA A 289 -18.63 37.82 -33.37
C ALA A 289 -17.13 37.57 -33.64
N ALA A 290 -16.79 36.29 -33.83
CA ALA A 290 -15.48 35.86 -34.30
C ALA A 290 -15.18 36.52 -35.66
N VAL A 291 -14.16 37.37 -35.68
CA VAL A 291 -13.57 37.88 -36.92
C VAL A 291 -12.87 36.70 -37.59
N ALA A 292 -13.22 36.48 -38.86
CA ALA A 292 -12.68 35.43 -39.71
C ALA A 292 -11.15 35.42 -39.71
N ALA A 293 -10.58 34.22 -39.50
CA ALA A 293 -9.16 33.96 -39.67
C ALA A 293 -8.74 34.23 -41.13
N PRO A 294 -7.61 34.93 -41.37
CA PRO A 294 -7.04 35.04 -42.70
C PRO A 294 -6.64 33.66 -43.24
N ALA A 295 -6.92 33.46 -44.52
CA ALA A 295 -6.62 32.25 -45.27
C ALA A 295 -5.15 31.82 -45.16
N ALA A 296 -4.97 30.50 -45.08
CA ALA A 296 -3.68 29.82 -45.02
C ALA A 296 -2.76 30.22 -46.19
N ALA A 297 -1.57 30.69 -45.87
CA ALA A 297 -0.45 30.71 -46.79
C ALA A 297 0.10 29.27 -46.95
N PRO A 298 0.49 28.84 -48.17
CA PRO A 298 1.01 27.51 -48.39
C PRO A 298 2.37 27.36 -47.73
N ILE A 299 2.44 26.52 -46.69
CA ILE A 299 3.72 26.10 -46.11
C ILE A 299 4.32 25.06 -47.06
N ALA A 300 5.52 25.38 -47.56
CA ALA A 300 6.34 24.52 -48.39
C ALA A 300 6.57 23.16 -47.73
N THR A 301 6.43 22.10 -48.53
CA THR A 301 6.83 20.74 -48.19
C THR A 301 8.32 20.71 -47.78
N PRO A 302 8.67 20.22 -46.59
CA PRO A 302 10.06 19.91 -46.27
C PRO A 302 10.55 18.79 -47.20
N ALA A 303 11.68 19.05 -47.86
CA ALA A 303 12.38 18.09 -48.68
C ALA A 303 12.66 16.80 -47.89
N SER A 304 12.44 15.66 -48.57
CA SER A 304 12.76 14.33 -48.09
C SER A 304 14.16 14.27 -47.48
N ALA A 305 14.23 13.83 -46.22
CA ALA A 305 15.49 13.47 -45.59
C ALA A 305 16.21 12.39 -46.45
N PRO A 306 17.52 12.50 -46.66
CA PRO A 306 18.27 11.50 -47.40
C PRO A 306 18.22 10.15 -46.68
N ALA A 307 18.03 9.09 -47.48
CA ALA A 307 18.01 7.71 -47.03
C ALA A 307 19.24 7.38 -46.17
N PRO A 308 19.09 6.66 -45.04
CA PRO A 308 20.22 6.19 -44.28
C PRO A 308 21.08 5.29 -45.16
N ALA A 309 22.35 5.67 -45.31
CA ALA A 309 23.37 4.88 -45.95
C ALA A 309 23.39 3.47 -45.32
N ALA A 310 23.41 2.45 -46.18
CA ALA A 310 23.55 1.07 -45.80
C ALA A 310 24.74 0.91 -44.83
N ALA A 311 24.43 0.52 -43.59
CA ALA A 311 25.44 0.06 -42.66
C ALA A 311 26.16 -1.13 -43.32
N ARG A 312 27.47 -0.97 -43.51
CA ARG A 312 28.34 -2.07 -43.94
C ARG A 312 28.19 -3.18 -42.91
N VAL A 313 27.71 -4.33 -43.37
CA VAL A 313 27.76 -5.59 -42.61
C VAL A 313 29.23 -5.89 -42.37
N SER A 314 29.72 -5.63 -41.17
CA SER A 314 30.98 -6.17 -40.68
C SER A 314 30.88 -7.69 -40.72
N ALA A 315 31.85 -8.32 -41.37
CA ALA A 315 31.99 -9.77 -41.43
C ALA A 315 31.92 -10.38 -40.01
N PRO A 316 31.27 -11.55 -39.84
CA PRO A 316 31.25 -12.25 -38.57
C PRO A 316 32.69 -12.59 -38.13
N ALA A 317 33.01 -12.26 -36.89
CA ALA A 317 34.23 -12.67 -36.23
C ALA A 317 34.36 -14.21 -36.26
N PRO A 318 35.57 -14.76 -36.43
CA PRO A 318 35.79 -16.20 -36.42
C PRO A 318 35.35 -16.79 -35.08
N THR A 319 34.58 -17.88 -35.17
CA THR A 319 34.14 -18.73 -34.08
C THR A 319 35.34 -19.14 -33.21
N PRO A 320 35.34 -18.87 -31.90
CA PRO A 320 36.35 -19.44 -31.01
C PRO A 320 36.20 -20.98 -30.99
N ALA A 321 37.33 -21.66 -31.12
CA ALA A 321 37.44 -23.11 -31.12
C ALA A 321 36.77 -23.73 -29.87
N PRO A 322 36.20 -24.95 -29.98
CA PRO A 322 35.63 -25.65 -28.83
C PRO A 322 36.68 -25.82 -27.73
N ALA A 323 36.40 -25.27 -26.56
CA ALA A 323 37.16 -25.55 -25.35
C ALA A 323 37.10 -27.06 -25.07
N ALA A 324 38.27 -27.64 -24.78
CA ALA A 324 38.45 -29.03 -24.48
C ALA A 324 37.52 -29.48 -23.34
N ALA A 325 36.98 -30.70 -23.50
CA ALA A 325 36.17 -31.37 -22.49
C ALA A 325 36.92 -31.41 -21.14
N PRO A 326 36.27 -31.07 -20.02
CA PRO A 326 36.85 -31.29 -18.71
C PRO A 326 37.07 -32.79 -18.49
N ALA A 327 38.28 -33.12 -18.06
CA ALA A 327 38.72 -34.44 -17.68
C ALA A 327 37.81 -35.02 -16.59
N SER A 328 37.57 -36.32 -16.71
CA SER A 328 36.78 -37.16 -15.82
C SER A 328 37.17 -36.97 -14.36
N GLU A 329 36.20 -36.62 -13.51
CA GLU A 329 36.35 -36.70 -12.06
C GLU A 329 36.59 -38.16 -11.63
N PRO A 330 37.48 -38.39 -10.64
CA PRO A 330 37.71 -39.71 -10.10
C PRO A 330 36.51 -40.22 -9.30
N LYS A 331 36.09 -41.43 -9.65
CA LYS A 331 35.12 -42.27 -8.97
C LYS A 331 35.49 -42.43 -7.48
N ILE A 332 34.84 -41.66 -6.61
CA ILE A 332 34.93 -41.84 -5.15
C ILE A 332 34.25 -43.17 -4.80
N ALA A 333 35.03 -44.02 -4.13
CA ALA A 333 34.64 -45.34 -3.66
C ALA A 333 33.48 -45.26 -2.65
N ALA A 334 32.60 -46.25 -2.73
CA ALA A 334 31.51 -46.48 -1.81
C ALA A 334 32.00 -46.61 -0.36
N PRO A 335 31.33 -46.01 0.63
CA PRO A 335 31.54 -46.37 2.01
C PRO A 335 30.94 -47.76 2.28
N THR A 336 31.84 -48.65 2.68
CA THR A 336 31.66 -49.97 3.27
C THR A 336 30.56 -50.00 4.32
N SER A 337 29.76 -51.06 4.25
CA SER A 337 28.76 -51.51 5.22
C SER A 337 29.26 -51.44 6.67
N LEU A 338 28.55 -50.69 7.50
CA LEU A 338 28.67 -50.75 8.96
C LEU A 338 27.49 -51.53 9.53
N GLY A 339 27.82 -52.67 10.15
CA GLY A 339 27.27 -53.08 11.43
C GLY A 339 25.81 -53.52 11.46
N GLU A 340 25.60 -54.80 11.19
CA GLU A 340 24.47 -55.56 11.74
C GLU A 340 24.52 -55.50 13.28
N VAL A 341 23.60 -54.75 13.89
CA VAL A 341 23.42 -54.73 15.36
C VAL A 341 22.43 -55.83 15.71
N THR A 342 22.96 -56.96 16.16
CA THR A 342 22.20 -58.07 16.76
C THR A 342 21.66 -57.62 18.12
N LEU A 343 20.34 -57.56 18.25
CA LEU A 343 19.65 -57.37 19.53
C LEU A 343 19.67 -58.70 20.34
N PRO A 344 20.00 -58.69 21.64
CA PRO A 344 19.92 -59.87 22.49
C PRO A 344 18.45 -60.23 22.83
N PRO A 345 18.15 -61.51 23.10
CA PRO A 345 16.80 -61.97 23.40
C PRO A 345 16.32 -61.48 24.77
N SER A 346 15.10 -60.97 24.79
CA SER A 346 14.33 -60.63 26.00
C SER A 346 14.18 -61.85 26.90
N ARG A 347 14.70 -61.75 28.13
CA ARG A 347 14.26 -62.55 29.27
C ARG A 347 13.28 -61.72 30.10
N GLN A 348 12.01 -62.07 30.06
CA GLN A 348 11.16 -62.43 31.22
C GLN A 348 9.77 -62.80 30.75
#